data_AF-A0A521PR64-F1
#
_entry.id   AF-A0A521PR64-F1
#
_cell.length_a   1.000
_cell.length_b   1.000
_cell.length_c   1.000
_cell.angle_alpha   90.00
_cell.angle_beta   90.00
_cell.angle_gamma   90.00
#
_symmetry.space_group_name_H-M   'P 1'
#
loop_
_entity.id
_entity.type
_entity.pdbx_description
1 polymer ?
#
loop_
_entity_poly.entity_id
_entity_poly.type
_entity_poly.pdbx_seq_one_letter_code
_entity_poly.pdbx_strand_id
1 'polypeptide(L)'
;MRKIMMAAVAAVALAAATPAAATVTLSLVDSFSTGEAFGLAYDGSNLWVSRSNGSFYEVTTSGVVTGNSGQGPFWSALAYNSANNKLAVQQGSNLVQFDRPTGSNVDYSTLNPTSTTIPNAYGGLIDGLDIEGGTLWWSPDIDLVWNSPVNGSGDRTLFLGGAGGYSGVEFVDLASHDYVIVVNDALNPRRLCVHETNAVEVGCTSLPNSRYEDLAFDGRYLYAADYFGNRIDKIDLLVDGGSIFDPSTGGVPEPSSWALMILGFGGVGSLLRRRRVAFA
;
A
#
# COMPACT_ATOMS: atom_id res chain seq x y z
N MET A 1 65.50 22.18 39.03
CA MET A 1 64.78 22.29 37.74
C MET A 1 63.70 21.21 37.70
N ARG A 2 62.43 21.56 37.97
CA ARG A 2 61.29 20.61 37.97
C ARG A 2 60.73 20.52 36.55
N LYS A 3 60.82 19.34 35.92
CA LYS A 3 60.20 19.05 34.63
C LYS A 3 58.71 18.78 34.86
N ILE A 4 57.86 19.71 34.41
CA ILE A 4 56.40 19.52 34.37
C ILE A 4 56.12 18.71 33.10
N MET A 5 55.74 17.45 33.25
CA MET A 5 55.24 16.65 32.13
C MET A 5 53.76 16.99 31.92
N MET A 6 53.45 17.67 30.82
CA MET A 6 52.08 17.84 30.33
C MET A 6 51.60 16.52 29.74
N ALA A 7 50.60 15.90 30.37
CA ALA A 7 49.87 14.79 29.78
C ALA A 7 48.93 15.32 28.70
N ALA A 8 49.15 14.90 27.45
CA ALA A 8 48.25 15.21 26.34
C ALA A 8 46.98 14.38 26.49
N VAL A 9 45.87 15.03 26.80
CA VAL A 9 44.53 14.42 26.78
C VAL A 9 44.09 14.38 25.31
N ALA A 10 44.14 13.19 24.71
CA ALA A 10 43.58 12.97 23.39
C ALA A 10 42.05 12.99 23.49
N ALA A 11 41.42 14.02 22.93
CA ALA A 11 39.97 14.09 22.81
C ALA A 11 39.52 13.04 21.77
N VAL A 12 38.91 11.96 22.24
CA VAL A 12 38.22 11.00 21.37
C VAL A 12 36.93 11.67 20.92
N ALA A 13 36.91 12.15 19.67
CA ALA A 13 35.69 12.61 19.03
C ALA A 13 34.82 11.38 18.73
N LEU A 14 33.78 11.15 19.53
CA LEU A 14 32.70 10.25 19.14
C LEU A 14 31.95 10.92 17.98
N ALA A 15 32.22 10.48 16.75
CA ALA A 15 31.33 10.78 15.64
C ALA A 15 29.99 10.11 15.92
N ALA A 16 28.94 10.89 16.13
CA ALA A 16 27.58 10.36 16.20
C ALA A 16 27.27 9.74 14.84
N ALA A 17 27.07 8.42 14.80
CA ALA A 17 26.61 7.76 13.60
C ALA A 17 25.23 8.33 13.25
N THR A 18 25.07 8.86 12.05
CA THR A 18 23.76 9.19 11.51
C THR A 18 22.97 7.87 11.43
N PRO A 19 21.74 7.82 11.96
CA PRO A 19 20.92 6.62 11.84
C PRO A 19 20.78 6.27 10.36
N ALA A 20 20.91 4.98 10.03
CA ALA A 20 20.63 4.51 8.69
C ALA A 20 19.16 4.80 8.37
N ALA A 21 18.87 5.20 7.13
CA ALA A 21 17.50 5.33 6.68
C ALA A 21 16.81 3.96 6.77
N ALA A 22 15.61 3.93 7.34
CA ALA A 22 14.83 2.71 7.43
C ALA A 22 14.55 2.18 6.02
N THR A 23 14.72 0.88 5.81
CA THR A 23 14.54 0.26 4.49
C THR A 23 13.13 -0.30 4.37
N VAL A 24 12.37 0.19 3.39
CA VAL A 24 11.08 -0.40 3.02
C VAL A 24 11.30 -1.55 2.04
N THR A 25 10.75 -2.71 2.34
CA THR A 25 10.79 -3.90 1.49
C THR A 25 9.40 -4.51 1.36
N LEU A 26 9.17 -5.20 0.25
CA LEU A 26 7.91 -5.90 -0.02
C LEU A 26 8.13 -7.41 0.07
N SER A 27 7.21 -8.13 0.69
CA SER A 27 7.33 -9.59 0.85
C SER A 27 6.04 -10.29 0.47
N LEU A 28 6.14 -11.31 -0.38
CA LEU A 28 5.01 -12.14 -0.76
C LEU A 28 4.57 -12.99 0.45
N VAL A 29 3.32 -12.82 0.87
CA VAL A 29 2.71 -13.52 2.01
C VAL A 29 1.95 -14.75 1.53
N ASP A 30 1.12 -14.56 0.50
CA ASP A 30 0.23 -15.58 -0.02
C ASP A 30 -0.15 -15.28 -1.47
N SER A 31 -0.71 -16.26 -2.16
CA SER A 31 -1.22 -16.12 -3.53
C SER A 31 -2.46 -16.98 -3.70
N PHE A 32 -3.51 -16.43 -4.29
CA PHE A 32 -4.74 -17.18 -4.57
C PHE A 32 -5.20 -16.99 -6.01
N SER A 33 -5.57 -18.11 -6.65
CA SER A 33 -6.05 -18.09 -8.03
C SER A 33 -7.45 -17.53 -8.12
N THR A 34 -7.68 -16.72 -9.15
CA THR A 34 -8.97 -16.08 -9.40
C THR A 34 -9.51 -16.39 -10.80
N GLY A 35 -8.77 -17.21 -11.57
CA GLY A 35 -9.07 -17.59 -12.95
C GLY A 35 -8.69 -16.51 -13.96
N GLU A 36 -8.84 -15.25 -13.58
CA GLU A 36 -8.39 -14.06 -14.30
C GLU A 36 -8.47 -12.84 -13.37
N ALA A 37 -7.39 -12.07 -13.28
CA ALA A 37 -7.33 -10.83 -12.50
C ALA A 37 -6.64 -9.75 -13.33
N PHE A 38 -7.29 -8.61 -13.50
CA PHE A 38 -6.68 -7.45 -14.13
C PHE A 38 -6.69 -6.25 -13.19
N GLY A 39 -7.86 -5.64 -12.99
CA GLY A 39 -8.05 -4.53 -12.06
C GLY A 39 -8.41 -5.03 -10.66
N LEU A 40 -7.99 -4.30 -9.64
CA LEU A 40 -8.28 -4.56 -8.24
C LEU A 40 -8.81 -3.32 -7.55
N ALA A 41 -9.73 -3.50 -6.61
CA ALA A 41 -10.07 -2.44 -5.67
C ALA A 41 -10.41 -3.06 -4.32
N TYR A 42 -9.96 -2.45 -3.23
CA TYR A 42 -10.41 -2.84 -1.90
C TYR A 42 -11.54 -1.95 -1.43
N ASP A 43 -12.55 -2.61 -0.87
CA ASP A 43 -13.88 -2.06 -0.74
C ASP A 43 -14.21 -1.65 0.71
N GLY A 44 -13.26 -1.84 1.61
CA GLY A 44 -13.37 -1.76 3.06
C GLY A 44 -13.60 -3.12 3.73
N SER A 45 -13.94 -4.17 2.97
CA SER A 45 -14.17 -5.53 3.49
C SER A 45 -13.66 -6.63 2.57
N ASN A 46 -13.84 -6.47 1.26
CA ASN A 46 -13.49 -7.45 0.24
C ASN A 46 -12.70 -6.80 -0.90
N LEU A 47 -12.15 -7.63 -1.78
CA LEU A 47 -11.53 -7.21 -3.02
C LEU A 47 -12.54 -7.33 -4.17
N TRP A 48 -12.52 -6.36 -5.06
CA TRP A 48 -13.20 -6.41 -6.35
C TRP A 48 -12.19 -6.64 -7.44
N VAL A 49 -12.50 -7.54 -8.36
CA VAL A 49 -11.58 -7.99 -9.40
C VAL A 49 -12.24 -7.83 -10.76
N SER A 50 -11.59 -7.13 -11.69
CA SER A 50 -12.04 -7.04 -13.09
C SER A 50 -11.37 -8.10 -13.96
N ARG A 51 -12.03 -8.46 -15.07
CA ARG A 51 -11.55 -9.42 -16.09
C ARG A 51 -11.45 -8.77 -17.47
N SER A 52 -10.75 -9.41 -18.40
CA SER A 52 -10.59 -8.94 -19.80
C SER A 52 -11.88 -8.82 -20.59
N ASN A 53 -12.93 -9.53 -20.16
CA ASN A 53 -14.24 -9.45 -20.78
C ASN A 53 -15.13 -8.32 -20.21
N GLY A 54 -14.60 -7.47 -19.32
CA GLY A 54 -15.33 -6.38 -18.68
C GLY A 54 -16.24 -6.77 -17.51
N SER A 55 -16.34 -8.07 -17.20
CA SER A 55 -17.01 -8.52 -15.97
C SER A 55 -16.14 -8.23 -14.75
N PHE A 56 -16.80 -8.08 -13.60
CA PHE A 56 -16.13 -7.97 -12.31
C PHE A 56 -16.86 -8.81 -11.26
N TYR A 57 -16.16 -9.13 -10.19
CA TYR A 57 -16.65 -9.98 -9.11
C TYR A 57 -15.92 -9.68 -7.82
N GLU A 58 -16.57 -10.03 -6.71
CA GLU A 58 -16.03 -9.82 -5.38
C GLU A 58 -15.40 -11.12 -4.84
N VAL A 59 -14.25 -10.96 -4.18
CA VAL A 59 -13.54 -12.02 -3.47
C VAL A 59 -13.13 -11.53 -2.08
N THR A 60 -13.13 -12.43 -1.10
CA THR A 60 -12.54 -12.12 0.21
C THR A 60 -11.04 -11.88 0.09
N THR A 61 -10.43 -11.27 1.12
CA THR A 61 -8.96 -11.12 1.24
C THR A 61 -8.18 -12.43 1.35
N SER A 62 -8.88 -13.56 1.39
CA SER A 62 -8.35 -14.92 1.32
C SER A 62 -8.68 -15.65 0.01
N GLY A 63 -9.27 -14.94 -0.97
CA GLY A 63 -9.54 -15.47 -2.31
C GLY A 63 -10.84 -16.23 -2.49
N VAL A 64 -11.78 -16.16 -1.55
CA VAL A 64 -13.09 -16.82 -1.69
C VAL A 64 -14.06 -15.91 -2.44
N VAL A 65 -14.54 -16.35 -3.61
CA VAL A 65 -15.60 -15.64 -4.35
C VAL A 65 -16.88 -15.57 -3.52
N THR A 66 -17.41 -14.38 -3.31
CA THR A 66 -18.59 -14.15 -2.42
C THR A 66 -19.92 -14.42 -3.12
N GLY A 67 -19.93 -14.44 -4.46
CA GLY A 67 -21.11 -14.55 -5.30
C GLY A 67 -21.61 -13.22 -5.87
N ASN A 68 -21.08 -12.08 -5.40
CA ASN A 68 -21.36 -10.79 -6.01
C ASN A 68 -20.56 -10.63 -7.31
N SER A 69 -21.25 -10.22 -8.37
CA SER A 69 -20.64 -9.98 -9.68
C SER A 69 -21.50 -9.06 -10.52
N GLY A 70 -20.88 -8.40 -11.48
CA GLY A 70 -21.56 -7.52 -12.41
C GLY A 70 -20.85 -7.45 -13.76
N GLN A 71 -21.50 -6.76 -14.68
CA GLN A 71 -20.88 -6.35 -15.93
C GLN A 71 -20.49 -4.89 -15.78
N GLY A 72 -19.18 -4.66 -15.75
CA GLY A 72 -18.63 -3.33 -15.85
C GLY A 72 -18.60 -2.93 -17.31
N PRO A 73 -18.45 -1.64 -17.58
CA PRO A 73 -18.48 -1.21 -18.96
C PRO A 73 -17.18 -1.60 -19.71
N PHE A 74 -16.06 -1.92 -19.03
CA PHE A 74 -14.75 -2.21 -19.66
C PHE A 74 -13.81 -3.12 -18.85
N TRP A 75 -12.75 -3.58 -19.53
CA TRP A 75 -11.54 -4.17 -18.97
C TRP A 75 -10.52 -3.07 -18.65
N SER A 76 -10.29 -2.78 -17.37
CA SER A 76 -9.28 -1.82 -16.92
C SER A 76 -8.99 -2.02 -15.42
N ALA A 77 -8.02 -1.28 -14.91
CA ALA A 77 -7.83 -1.01 -13.49
C ALA A 77 -9.14 -0.62 -12.80
N LEU A 78 -9.30 -1.04 -11.55
CA LEU A 78 -10.42 -0.69 -10.70
C LEU A 78 -9.93 0.24 -9.60
N ALA A 79 -10.81 1.08 -9.09
CA ALA A 79 -10.61 1.76 -7.82
C ALA A 79 -11.90 1.74 -7.03
N TYR A 80 -11.81 1.99 -5.73
CA TYR A 80 -12.98 2.13 -4.88
C TYR A 80 -13.09 3.55 -4.33
N ASN A 81 -14.21 4.22 -4.63
CA ASN A 81 -14.51 5.52 -4.06
C ASN A 81 -15.34 5.35 -2.77
N SER A 82 -14.66 5.42 -1.64
CA SER A 82 -15.27 5.32 -0.31
C SER A 82 -16.26 6.45 0.00
N ALA A 83 -16.11 7.63 -0.62
CA ALA A 83 -16.96 8.78 -0.36
C ALA A 83 -18.40 8.60 -0.88
N ASN A 84 -18.59 7.79 -1.93
CA ASN A 84 -19.91 7.53 -2.52
C ASN A 84 -20.24 6.04 -2.66
N ASN A 85 -19.40 5.16 -2.12
CA ASN A 85 -19.60 3.71 -2.08
C ASN A 85 -19.69 3.06 -3.48
N LYS A 86 -18.90 3.56 -4.44
CA LYS A 86 -18.89 3.06 -5.83
C LYS A 86 -17.53 2.52 -6.24
N LEU A 87 -17.55 1.55 -7.15
CA LEU A 87 -16.37 1.21 -7.92
C LEU A 87 -16.16 2.25 -9.00
N ALA A 88 -14.91 2.46 -9.38
CA ALA A 88 -14.51 3.36 -10.43
C ALA A 88 -13.61 2.64 -11.43
N VAL A 89 -13.73 3.01 -12.70
CA VAL A 89 -12.80 2.67 -13.78
C VAL A 89 -12.50 3.92 -14.57
N GLN A 90 -11.38 3.95 -15.26
CA GLN A 90 -11.08 5.01 -16.20
C GLN A 90 -11.45 4.54 -17.61
N GLN A 91 -12.13 5.40 -18.37
CA GLN A 91 -12.53 5.15 -19.75
C GLN A 91 -12.17 6.35 -20.62
N GLY A 92 -11.06 6.24 -21.34
CA GLY A 92 -10.59 7.30 -22.22
C GLY A 92 -10.24 8.56 -21.43
N SER A 93 -11.12 9.56 -21.43
CA SER A 93 -10.97 10.80 -20.64
C SER A 93 -11.97 10.93 -19.48
N ASN A 94 -12.76 9.88 -19.22
CA ASN A 94 -13.76 9.88 -18.16
C ASN A 94 -13.34 8.94 -17.03
N LEU A 95 -13.65 9.33 -15.81
CA LEU A 95 -13.77 8.43 -14.67
C LEU A 95 -15.23 7.99 -14.61
N VAL A 96 -15.44 6.69 -14.69
CA VAL A 96 -16.75 6.05 -14.71
C VAL A 96 -16.96 5.37 -13.37
N GLN A 97 -17.99 5.77 -12.63
CA GLN A 97 -18.28 5.22 -11.31
C GLN A 97 -19.60 4.46 -11.31
N PHE A 98 -19.66 3.29 -10.67
CA PHE A 98 -20.82 2.41 -10.71
C PHE A 98 -21.01 1.62 -9.41
N ASP A 99 -22.22 1.13 -9.19
CA ASP A 99 -22.59 0.39 -7.98
C ASP A 99 -22.01 -1.02 -7.98
N ARG A 100 -21.43 -1.40 -6.86
CA ARG A 100 -20.56 -2.57 -6.73
C ARG A 100 -21.29 -3.91 -6.83
N PRO A 101 -22.53 -4.11 -6.34
CA PRO A 101 -23.14 -5.42 -6.54
C PRO A 101 -23.64 -5.65 -7.97
N THR A 102 -23.90 -4.61 -8.76
CA THR A 102 -24.72 -4.72 -9.98
C THR A 102 -24.10 -4.11 -11.24
N GLY A 103 -23.12 -3.22 -11.11
CA GLY A 103 -22.61 -2.41 -12.23
C GLY A 103 -23.57 -1.29 -12.66
N SER A 104 -24.66 -1.06 -11.90
CA SER A 104 -25.69 -0.07 -12.23
C SER A 104 -25.31 1.34 -11.75
N ASN A 105 -26.20 2.32 -11.97
CA ASN A 105 -26.03 3.71 -11.54
C ASN A 105 -24.69 4.33 -11.99
N VAL A 106 -24.39 4.10 -13.27
CA VAL A 106 -23.17 4.57 -13.91
C VAL A 106 -23.17 6.09 -13.97
N ASP A 107 -22.18 6.69 -13.33
CA ASP A 107 -21.89 8.11 -13.34
C ASP A 107 -20.62 8.37 -14.17
N TYR A 108 -20.68 9.36 -15.04
CA TYR A 108 -19.57 9.74 -15.91
C TYR A 108 -19.07 11.11 -15.47
N SER A 109 -18.00 11.11 -14.69
CA SER A 109 -17.24 12.33 -14.39
C SER A 109 -16.13 12.47 -15.41
N THR A 110 -16.15 13.55 -16.18
CA THR A 110 -15.03 13.85 -17.09
C THR A 110 -13.81 14.22 -16.24
N LEU A 111 -12.73 13.46 -16.37
CA LEU A 111 -11.44 13.84 -15.82
C LEU A 111 -10.91 14.94 -16.71
N ASN A 112 -11.22 16.20 -16.41
CA ASN A 112 -10.86 17.33 -17.26
C ASN A 112 -9.35 17.31 -17.58
N PRO A 113 -8.94 17.05 -18.83
CA PRO A 113 -7.55 17.22 -19.24
C PRO A 113 -7.33 18.71 -19.51
N THR A 114 -7.03 19.50 -18.48
CA THR A 114 -6.61 20.90 -18.68
C THR A 114 -5.22 21.02 -19.31
N SER A 115 -4.56 19.90 -19.64
CA SER A 115 -3.34 19.89 -20.44
C SER A 115 -3.53 18.99 -21.66
N THR A 116 -3.34 19.59 -22.84
CA THR A 116 -3.45 19.06 -24.21
C THR A 116 -2.48 17.93 -24.56
N THR A 117 -2.02 17.15 -23.58
CA THR A 117 -0.93 16.17 -23.74
C THR A 117 -1.08 14.96 -22.80
N ILE A 118 -2.29 14.44 -22.60
CA ILE A 118 -2.42 12.98 -22.66
C ILE A 118 -2.73 12.72 -24.11
N PRO A 119 -1.81 12.13 -24.91
CA PRO A 119 -2.18 11.72 -26.25
C PRO A 119 -3.43 10.86 -26.12
N ASN A 120 -4.53 11.28 -26.77
CA ASN A 120 -5.69 10.43 -27.08
C ASN A 120 -5.29 9.14 -27.85
N ALA A 121 -3.98 8.86 -28.00
CA ALA A 121 -3.40 7.85 -28.86
C ALA A 121 -3.47 6.43 -28.29
N TYR A 122 -3.78 6.24 -27.00
CA TYR A 122 -3.65 4.90 -26.38
C TYR A 122 -4.97 4.21 -26.03
N GLY A 123 -6.11 4.70 -26.52
CA GLY A 123 -7.30 3.85 -26.65
C GLY A 123 -7.98 3.37 -25.36
N GLY A 124 -7.59 3.88 -24.19
CA GLY A 124 -8.39 3.74 -22.97
C GLY A 124 -8.13 2.52 -22.09
N LEU A 125 -6.93 1.94 -22.14
CA LEU A 125 -6.47 1.04 -21.08
C LEU A 125 -5.68 1.87 -20.07
N ILE A 126 -6.15 1.85 -18.82
CA ILE A 126 -5.38 2.22 -17.65
C ILE A 126 -5.15 0.93 -16.89
N ASP A 127 -3.89 0.68 -16.59
CA ASP A 127 -3.48 -0.52 -15.88
C ASP A 127 -3.49 -0.26 -14.36
N GLY A 128 -3.43 1.01 -13.92
CA GLY A 128 -3.39 1.38 -12.51
C GLY A 128 -4.29 2.54 -12.17
N LEU A 129 -5.15 2.37 -11.17
CA LEU A 129 -6.12 3.36 -10.74
C LEU A 129 -6.34 3.24 -9.24
N ASP A 130 -6.31 4.36 -8.52
CA ASP A 130 -6.62 4.37 -7.10
C ASP A 130 -7.35 5.66 -6.70
N ILE A 131 -8.20 5.57 -5.68
CA ILE A 131 -8.95 6.70 -5.10
C ILE A 131 -8.83 6.64 -3.58
N GLU A 132 -8.03 7.54 -3.01
CA GLU A 132 -7.84 7.64 -1.56
C GLU A 132 -7.88 9.09 -1.10
N GLY A 133 -8.52 9.35 0.04
CA GLY A 133 -8.62 10.71 0.61
C GLY A 133 -9.25 11.77 -0.32
N GLY A 134 -10.04 11.37 -1.31
CA GLY A 134 -10.61 12.28 -2.33
C GLY A 134 -9.63 12.67 -3.45
N THR A 135 -8.48 12.01 -3.52
CA THR A 135 -7.49 12.13 -4.59
C THR A 135 -7.57 10.89 -5.48
N LEU A 136 -7.62 11.11 -6.78
CA LEU A 136 -7.48 10.09 -7.81
C LEU A 136 -5.99 9.97 -8.17
N TRP A 137 -5.48 8.75 -8.20
CA TRP A 137 -4.18 8.37 -8.71
C TRP A 137 -4.36 7.47 -9.92
N TRP A 138 -3.56 7.64 -10.97
CA TRP A 138 -3.63 6.73 -12.11
C TRP A 138 -2.32 6.66 -12.89
N SER A 139 -2.13 5.54 -13.59
CA SER A 139 -1.09 5.40 -14.60
C SER A 139 -1.63 4.81 -15.91
N PRO A 140 -1.43 5.46 -17.06
CA PRO A 140 -1.94 4.97 -18.34
C PRO A 140 -0.99 3.96 -19.03
N ASP A 141 -0.34 3.06 -18.28
CA ASP A 141 0.65 2.08 -18.79
C ASP A 141 1.80 2.73 -19.57
N ILE A 142 2.26 3.87 -19.05
CA ILE A 142 3.39 4.62 -19.61
C ILE A 142 4.23 5.18 -18.48
N ASP A 143 5.29 5.88 -18.86
CA ASP A 143 6.31 6.57 -18.08
C ASP A 143 5.82 7.58 -17.01
N LEU A 144 4.52 7.65 -16.73
CA LEU A 144 3.91 8.71 -15.92
C LEU A 144 2.88 8.16 -14.92
N VAL A 145 2.95 8.68 -13.69
CA VAL A 145 1.90 8.56 -12.67
C VAL A 145 1.38 9.95 -12.36
N TRP A 146 0.07 10.08 -12.31
CA TRP A 146 -0.62 11.36 -12.12
C TRP A 146 -1.52 11.31 -10.89
N ASN A 147 -1.81 12.49 -10.34
CA ASN A 147 -2.90 12.65 -9.39
C ASN A 147 -3.77 13.89 -9.66
N SER A 148 -5.00 13.86 -9.15
CA SER A 148 -5.98 14.95 -9.24
C SER A 148 -7.10 14.78 -8.21
N PRO A 149 -7.77 15.83 -7.72
CA PRO A 149 -8.97 15.67 -6.89
C PRO A 149 -10.11 14.97 -7.65
N VAL A 150 -10.80 14.01 -7.02
CA VAL A 150 -11.87 13.20 -7.66
C VAL A 150 -13.02 14.07 -8.20
N ASN A 151 -13.40 15.13 -7.50
CA ASN A 151 -14.54 15.99 -7.83
C ASN A 151 -14.13 17.39 -8.31
N GLY A 152 -12.85 17.60 -8.62
CA GLY A 152 -12.32 18.93 -8.90
C GLY A 152 -12.11 19.21 -10.39
N SER A 153 -12.23 20.48 -10.78
CA SER A 153 -11.51 21.04 -11.95
C SER A 153 -10.02 21.26 -11.65
N GLY A 154 -9.46 20.49 -10.71
CA GLY A 154 -8.10 20.67 -10.21
C GLY A 154 -7.09 20.28 -11.27
N ASP A 155 -6.03 21.07 -11.40
CA ASP A 155 -4.94 20.75 -12.30
C ASP A 155 -4.31 19.42 -11.91
N ARG A 156 -4.02 18.63 -12.94
CA ARG A 156 -3.34 17.35 -12.80
C ARG A 156 -1.91 17.61 -12.36
N THR A 157 -1.47 16.92 -11.33
CA THR A 157 -0.06 17.00 -10.92
C THR A 157 0.64 15.74 -11.40
N LEU A 158 1.72 15.93 -12.15
CA LEU A 158 2.63 14.83 -12.46
C LEU A 158 3.29 14.42 -11.15
N PHE A 159 3.02 13.19 -10.72
CA PHE A 159 3.61 12.65 -9.51
C PHE A 159 4.97 12.01 -9.83
N LEU A 160 4.98 11.02 -10.72
CA LEU A 160 6.20 10.38 -11.21
C LEU A 160 6.31 10.55 -12.71
N GLY A 161 7.51 10.85 -13.19
CA GLY A 161 7.84 10.83 -14.61
C GLY A 161 9.21 10.21 -14.85
N GLY A 162 9.36 9.46 -15.93
CA GLY A 162 10.65 8.87 -16.32
C GLY A 162 10.50 7.69 -17.27
N ALA A 163 11.57 7.36 -17.99
CA ALA A 163 11.57 6.25 -18.95
C ALA A 163 11.33 4.92 -18.23
N GLY A 164 10.14 4.35 -18.40
CA GLY A 164 9.74 3.12 -17.77
C GLY A 164 8.26 3.10 -17.46
N GLY A 165 7.49 2.41 -18.29
CA GLY A 165 6.05 2.23 -18.13
C GLY A 165 5.65 1.91 -16.69
N TYR A 166 4.53 2.43 -16.23
CA TYR A 166 3.94 2.04 -14.97
C TYR A 166 2.57 1.42 -15.23
N SER A 167 2.38 0.15 -14.85
CA SER A 167 1.09 -0.51 -15.03
C SER A 167 0.18 -0.22 -13.84
N GLY A 168 0.52 -0.60 -12.61
CA GLY A 168 -0.31 -0.36 -11.42
C GLY A 168 0.08 0.86 -10.57
N VAL A 169 -0.87 1.43 -9.82
CA VAL A 169 -0.63 2.44 -8.78
C VAL A 169 -1.54 2.21 -7.58
N GLU A 170 -0.99 2.37 -6.38
CA GLU A 170 -1.73 2.35 -5.11
C GLU A 170 -1.21 3.43 -4.18
N PHE A 171 -2.10 4.24 -3.60
CA PHE A 171 -1.77 5.10 -2.49
C PHE A 171 -1.95 4.35 -1.17
N VAL A 172 -0.95 4.44 -0.30
CA VAL A 172 -0.96 3.80 1.01
C VAL A 172 -0.79 4.91 2.06
N ASP A 173 -1.91 5.30 2.66
CA ASP A 173 -1.94 6.22 3.81
C ASP A 173 -1.47 5.47 5.06
N LEU A 174 -0.42 5.98 5.71
CA LEU A 174 -0.03 5.51 7.03
C LEU A 174 -0.04 6.68 7.99
N ALA A 175 -0.44 6.40 9.23
CA ALA A 175 -0.40 7.36 10.33
C ALA A 175 0.95 8.07 10.55
N SER A 176 2.06 7.57 9.97
CA SER A 176 3.37 8.21 10.05
C SER A 176 4.01 8.58 8.70
N HIS A 177 3.65 7.94 7.58
CA HIS A 177 4.29 8.11 6.27
C HIS A 177 3.35 7.69 5.14
N ASP A 178 3.20 8.51 4.12
CA ASP A 178 2.37 8.15 2.96
C ASP A 178 3.26 7.61 1.84
N TYR A 179 2.83 6.50 1.24
CA TYR A 179 3.52 5.90 0.11
C TYR A 179 2.65 5.86 -1.12
N VAL A 180 3.29 5.95 -2.28
CA VAL A 180 2.71 5.58 -3.57
C VAL A 180 3.50 4.40 -4.09
N ILE A 181 2.81 3.29 -4.29
CA ILE A 181 3.39 2.07 -4.82
C ILE A 181 3.01 1.97 -6.27
N VAL A 182 4.01 1.73 -7.11
CA VAL A 182 3.82 1.62 -8.55
C VAL A 182 4.39 0.31 -9.05
N VAL A 183 3.74 -0.28 -10.04
CA VAL A 183 4.34 -1.37 -10.80
C VAL A 183 5.19 -0.74 -11.89
N ASN A 184 6.49 -1.00 -11.90
CA ASN A 184 7.41 -0.56 -12.93
C ASN A 184 7.59 -1.64 -14.01
N ASP A 185 7.10 -1.34 -15.20
CA ASP A 185 7.06 -2.19 -16.39
C ASP A 185 8.29 -2.06 -17.29
N ALA A 186 9.18 -1.11 -17.01
CA ALA A 186 10.40 -0.89 -17.78
C ALA A 186 11.36 -2.09 -17.75
N LEU A 187 11.20 -2.94 -16.75
CA LEU A 187 12.11 -4.02 -16.42
C LEU A 187 11.40 -5.37 -16.53
N ASN A 188 12.17 -6.40 -16.89
CA ASN A 188 11.72 -7.78 -16.88
C ASN A 188 12.65 -8.60 -15.96
N PRO A 189 12.20 -9.08 -14.79
CA PRO A 189 10.83 -8.99 -14.25
C PRO A 189 10.40 -7.55 -13.88
N ARG A 190 9.09 -7.24 -13.98
CA ARG A 190 8.53 -5.98 -13.47
C ARG A 190 8.82 -5.87 -11.96
N ARG A 191 8.81 -4.65 -11.42
CA ARG A 191 9.13 -4.41 -10.00
C ARG A 191 8.02 -3.62 -9.34
N LEU A 192 7.77 -3.89 -8.07
CA LEU A 192 6.98 -2.99 -7.24
C LEU A 192 7.92 -1.97 -6.62
N CYS A 193 7.71 -0.70 -6.94
CA CYS A 193 8.51 0.41 -6.46
C CYS A 193 7.70 1.24 -5.48
N VAL A 194 8.31 1.58 -4.35
CA VAL A 194 7.71 2.39 -3.30
C VAL A 194 8.30 3.78 -3.39
N HIS A 195 7.43 4.78 -3.48
CA HIS A 195 7.78 6.19 -3.49
C HIS A 195 7.14 6.90 -2.31
N GLU A 196 7.83 7.89 -1.75
CA GLU A 196 7.20 8.89 -0.88
C GLU A 196 6.29 9.81 -1.70
N THR A 197 5.36 10.52 -1.05
CA THR A 197 4.45 11.48 -1.71
C THR A 197 5.13 12.71 -2.33
N ASN A 198 6.42 12.89 -2.08
CA ASN A 198 7.28 13.86 -2.76
C ASN A 198 7.98 13.27 -4.01
N ALA A 199 7.59 12.06 -4.43
CA ALA A 199 8.11 11.29 -5.56
C ALA A 199 9.54 10.73 -5.38
N VAL A 200 10.10 10.73 -4.18
CA VAL A 200 11.39 10.09 -3.89
C VAL A 200 11.22 8.57 -3.85
N GLU A 201 11.96 7.84 -4.69
CA GLU A 201 12.01 6.38 -4.65
C GLU A 201 12.68 5.91 -3.35
N VAL A 202 11.96 5.12 -2.56
CA VAL A 202 12.44 4.51 -1.32
C VAL A 202 13.10 3.16 -1.61
N GLY A 203 12.51 2.39 -2.54
CA GLY A 203 13.06 1.12 -2.97
C GLY A 203 12.13 0.36 -3.91
N CYS A 204 12.69 -0.61 -4.62
CA CYS A 204 11.95 -1.46 -5.54
C CYS A 204 12.24 -2.94 -5.28
N THR A 205 11.19 -3.76 -5.24
CA THR A 205 11.28 -5.20 -5.03
C THR A 205 10.84 -5.96 -6.27
N SER A 206 11.65 -6.93 -6.70
CA SER A 206 11.24 -7.92 -7.69
C SER A 206 10.59 -9.09 -6.96
N LEU A 207 9.32 -9.33 -7.21
CA LEU A 207 8.65 -10.54 -6.76
C LEU A 207 8.76 -11.63 -7.84
N PRO A 208 8.62 -12.92 -7.50
CA PRO A 208 8.82 -14.04 -8.45
C PRO A 208 7.90 -14.05 -9.69
N ASN A 209 6.94 -13.14 -9.72
CA ASN A 209 5.59 -13.34 -10.23
C ASN A 209 5.05 -12.04 -10.87
N SER A 210 5.97 -11.23 -11.37
CA SER A 210 5.84 -9.79 -11.51
C SER A 210 5.17 -9.35 -12.81
N ARG A 211 3.99 -9.86 -13.16
CA ARG A 211 3.18 -9.20 -14.20
C ARG A 211 1.90 -8.61 -13.63
N TYR A 212 2.13 -7.79 -12.61
CA TYR A 212 1.09 -7.05 -11.92
C TYR A 212 0.55 -5.97 -12.86
N GLU A 213 -0.75 -5.93 -13.06
CA GLU A 213 -1.39 -4.85 -13.83
C GLU A 213 -1.92 -3.80 -12.86
N ASP A 214 -2.67 -4.21 -11.82
CA ASP A 214 -3.28 -3.30 -10.86
C ASP A 214 -3.00 -3.69 -9.40
N LEU A 215 -3.27 -2.76 -8.48
CA LEU A 215 -3.02 -2.88 -7.05
C LEU A 215 -4.28 -2.57 -6.22
N ALA A 216 -4.30 -3.02 -4.97
CA ALA A 216 -5.29 -2.61 -3.97
C ALA A 216 -4.75 -2.78 -2.56
N PHE A 217 -5.15 -1.93 -1.61
CA PHE A 217 -4.67 -1.98 -0.23
C PHE A 217 -5.81 -2.16 0.78
N ASP A 218 -5.66 -3.11 1.73
CA ASP A 218 -6.71 -3.40 2.73
C ASP A 218 -6.55 -2.72 4.10
N GLY A 219 -5.57 -1.82 4.23
CA GLY A 219 -5.16 -1.26 5.53
C GLY A 219 -4.06 -2.06 6.22
N ARG A 220 -3.68 -3.23 5.71
CA ARG A 220 -2.57 -4.07 6.22
C ARG A 220 -1.70 -4.69 5.13
N TYR A 221 -2.29 -5.12 4.03
CA TYR A 221 -1.63 -5.83 2.95
C TYR A 221 -1.91 -5.14 1.63
N LEU A 222 -0.89 -5.12 0.79
CA LEU A 222 -1.02 -4.79 -0.63
C LEU A 222 -1.42 -6.06 -1.38
N TYR A 223 -2.37 -5.93 -2.29
CA TYR A 223 -2.78 -6.97 -3.22
C TYR A 223 -2.38 -6.54 -4.62
N ALA A 224 -1.87 -7.48 -5.41
CA ALA A 224 -1.45 -7.21 -6.77
C ALA A 224 -2.04 -8.25 -7.73
N ALA A 225 -2.66 -7.78 -8.81
CA ALA A 225 -3.29 -8.65 -9.80
C ALA A 225 -2.25 -9.11 -10.83
N ASP A 226 -1.85 -10.38 -10.76
CA ASP A 226 -1.02 -11.00 -11.80
C ASP A 226 -1.91 -11.52 -12.94
N TYR A 227 -2.00 -10.72 -14.01
CA TYR A 227 -2.85 -11.02 -15.15
C TYR A 227 -2.43 -12.29 -15.90
N PHE A 228 -1.13 -12.57 -16.03
CA PHE A 228 -0.67 -13.78 -16.71
C PHE A 228 -0.69 -15.00 -15.81
N GLY A 229 -0.50 -14.79 -14.52
CA GLY A 229 -0.62 -15.83 -13.49
C GLY A 229 -2.05 -16.19 -13.12
N ASN A 230 -3.05 -15.42 -13.56
CA ASN A 230 -4.47 -15.62 -13.23
C ASN A 230 -4.72 -15.75 -11.72
N ARG A 231 -4.06 -14.88 -10.95
CA ARG A 231 -4.09 -14.91 -9.49
C ARG A 231 -3.89 -13.51 -8.90
N ILE A 232 -4.14 -13.41 -7.61
CA ILE A 232 -3.83 -12.24 -6.80
C ILE A 232 -2.73 -12.64 -5.81
N ASP A 233 -1.69 -11.82 -5.75
CA ASP A 233 -0.62 -11.94 -4.78
C ASP A 233 -0.89 -11.00 -3.61
N LYS A 234 -0.77 -11.52 -2.39
CA LYS A 234 -0.89 -10.78 -1.14
C LYS A 234 0.49 -10.47 -0.61
N ILE A 235 0.77 -9.19 -0.34
CA ILE A 235 2.10 -8.66 -0.13
C ILE A 235 2.12 -7.84 1.17
N ASP A 236 3.11 -8.10 2.02
CA ASP A 236 3.38 -7.31 3.23
C ASP A 236 4.37 -6.19 2.93
N LEU A 237 4.17 -5.06 3.57
CA LEU A 237 5.08 -3.92 3.56
C LEU A 237 5.90 -3.96 4.85
N LEU A 238 7.21 -4.17 4.70
CA LEU A 238 8.12 -4.32 5.82
C LEU A 238 9.04 -3.11 5.91
N VAL A 239 9.19 -2.54 7.12
CA VAL A 239 10.22 -1.55 7.45
C VAL A 239 11.26 -2.23 8.32
N ASP A 240 12.52 -2.24 7.87
CA ASP A 240 13.63 -2.92 8.55
C ASP A 240 13.33 -4.39 8.90
N GLY A 241 12.51 -5.05 8.06
CA GLY A 241 12.12 -6.46 8.19
C GLY A 241 10.90 -6.72 9.09
N GLY A 242 10.34 -5.69 9.75
CA GLY A 242 9.07 -5.79 10.49
C GLY A 242 7.90 -5.25 9.69
N SER A 243 6.73 -5.89 9.77
CA SER A 243 5.51 -5.38 9.11
C SER A 243 5.14 -4.01 9.66
N ILE A 244 4.88 -3.05 8.78
CA ILE A 244 4.52 -1.68 9.14
C ILE A 244 3.10 -1.57 9.73
N PHE A 245 2.26 -2.58 9.48
CA PHE A 245 0.85 -2.60 9.87
C PHE A 245 0.52 -3.60 10.97
N ASP A 246 1.50 -4.37 11.43
CA ASP A 246 1.27 -5.12 12.65
C ASP A 246 1.31 -4.11 13.79
N PRO A 247 0.17 -3.81 14.46
CA PRO A 247 0.19 -2.92 15.62
C PRO A 247 1.19 -3.56 16.56
N SER A 248 2.37 -2.94 16.75
CA SER A 248 3.53 -3.54 17.41
C SER A 248 2.99 -4.43 18.51
N THR A 249 2.98 -5.75 18.33
CA THR A 249 2.03 -6.64 19.05
C THR A 249 2.30 -6.45 20.53
N GLY A 250 1.53 -5.56 21.18
CA GLY A 250 2.04 -4.67 22.24
C GLY A 250 2.96 -5.44 23.15
N GLY A 251 4.28 -5.31 22.89
CA GLY A 251 5.25 -6.41 23.07
C GLY A 251 4.78 -7.37 24.14
N VAL A 252 4.17 -8.50 23.76
CA VAL A 252 3.68 -9.47 24.75
C VAL A 252 4.84 -9.66 25.70
N PRO A 253 4.70 -9.30 27.01
CA PRO A 253 5.86 -9.21 27.87
C PRO A 253 6.62 -10.52 27.76
N GLU A 254 7.93 -10.46 27.56
CA GLU A 254 8.70 -11.71 27.46
C GLU A 254 8.41 -12.58 28.70
N PRO A 255 8.53 -13.91 28.61
CA PRO A 255 8.26 -14.78 29.75
C PRO A 255 8.98 -14.36 31.05
N SER A 256 10.14 -13.72 30.93
CA SER A 256 10.89 -13.08 32.02
C SER A 256 10.18 -11.88 32.64
N SER A 257 9.58 -11.00 31.83
CA SER A 257 8.75 -9.88 32.28
C SER A 257 7.50 -10.34 33.01
N TRP A 258 6.85 -11.43 32.57
CA TRP A 258 5.76 -12.05 33.33
C TRP A 258 6.23 -12.57 34.69
N ALA A 259 7.37 -13.25 34.71
CA ALA A 259 7.95 -13.76 35.95
C ALA A 259 8.28 -12.63 36.92
N LEU A 260 8.83 -11.50 36.44
CA LEU A 260 9.09 -10.32 37.26
C LEU A 260 7.81 -9.65 37.75
N MET A 261 6.76 -9.60 36.92
CA MET A 261 5.45 -9.09 37.35
C MET A 261 4.86 -9.96 38.46
N ILE A 262 4.87 -11.29 38.28
CA ILE A 262 4.36 -12.25 39.27
C ILE A 262 5.18 -12.19 40.55
N LEU A 263 6.51 -12.12 40.45
CA LEU A 263 7.39 -11.98 41.61
C LEU A 263 7.17 -10.64 42.32
N GLY A 264 6.96 -9.55 41.57
CA GLY A 264 6.60 -8.24 42.10
C GLY A 264 5.28 -8.27 42.87
N PHE A 265 4.20 -8.77 42.25
CA PHE A 265 2.89 -8.88 42.89
C PHE A 265 2.89 -9.87 44.07
N GLY A 266 3.57 -11.00 43.93
CA GLY A 266 3.77 -11.97 45.00
C GLY A 266 4.54 -11.37 46.18
N GLY A 267 5.60 -10.61 45.89
CA GLY A 267 6.38 -9.87 46.87
C GLY A 267 5.54 -8.85 47.64
N VAL A 268 4.81 -7.99 46.94
CA VAL A 268 3.90 -7.01 47.56
C VAL A 268 2.82 -7.70 48.41
N GLY A 269 2.20 -8.76 47.89
CA GLY A 269 1.20 -9.54 48.62
C GLY A 269 1.77 -10.18 49.90
N SER A 270 2.99 -10.71 49.84
CA SER A 270 3.67 -11.30 51.00
C SER A 270 3.94 -10.28 52.11
N LEU A 271 4.34 -9.05 51.74
CA LEU A 271 4.60 -7.96 52.68
C LEU A 271 3.30 -7.47 53.35
N LEU A 272 2.22 -7.35 52.59
CA LEU A 272 0.90 -6.99 53.13
C LEU A 272 0.38 -8.05 54.11
N ARG A 273 0.60 -9.34 53.83
CA ARG A 273 0.20 -10.44 54.74
C ARG A 273 0.99 -10.42 56.05
N ARG A 274 2.29 -10.11 56.00
CA ARG A 274 3.14 -10.03 57.20
C ARG A 274 2.69 -8.94 58.17
N ARG A 275 2.19 -7.81 57.68
CA ARG A 275 1.69 -6.71 58.53
C ARG A 275 0.46 -7.09 59.36
N ARG A 276 -0.42 -7.96 58.87
CA ARG A 276 -1.62 -8.37 59.61
C ARG A 276 -1.31 -9.25 60.82
N VAL A 277 -0.22 -10.01 60.77
CA VAL A 277 0.18 -10.92 61.86
C VAL A 277 0.82 -10.16 63.04
N ALA A 278 1.33 -8.95 62.82
CA ALA A 278 1.93 -8.13 63.87
C ALA A 278 0.90 -7.35 64.74
N PHE A 279 -0.38 -7.39 64.38
CA PHE A 279 -1.48 -6.70 65.10
C PHE A 279 -2.50 -7.68 65.74
N ALA A 280 -2.20 -8.98 65.76
CA ALA A 280 -2.95 -10.01 66.47
C ALA A 280 -2.11 -10.54 67.63
#